data_AF-A0A8T4JGY9-F1
#
_entry.id   AF-A0A8T4JGY9-F1
#
_cell.length_a   1.000
_cell.length_b   1.000
_cell.length_c   1.000
_cell.angle_alpha   90.00
_cell.angle_beta   90.00
_cell.angle_gamma   90.00
#
_symmetry.space_group_name_H-M   'P 1'
#
loop_
_entity.id
_entity.type
_entity.pdbx_description
1 polymer ?
#
loop_
_entity_poly.entity_id
_entity_poly.type
_entity_poly.pdbx_seq_one_letter_code
_entity_poly.pdbx_strand_id
1 'polypeptide(L)' 'MRNPNRITPILSLIEYIWRTNPDLRLCQLIGNCFPSGDNYSREDSDLEKVLIENYLNKQK' A
#
# COMPACT_ATOMS: atom_id res chain seq x y z
N MET A 1 5.49 2.99 21.28
CA MET A 1 5.39 4.25 20.51
C MET A 1 5.66 3.92 19.05
N ARG A 2 4.87 4.43 18.10
CA ARG A 2 5.11 4.15 16.67
C ARG A 2 6.35 4.90 16.17
N ASN A 3 7.15 4.27 15.30
CA ASN A 3 8.36 4.86 14.73
C ASN A 3 7.98 5.85 13.60
N PRO A 4 8.27 7.15 13.69
CA PRO A 4 7.93 8.12 12.64
C PRO A 4 8.66 7.86 11.32
N ASN A 5 9.84 7.21 11.35
CA ASN A 5 10.62 6.93 10.15
C ASN A 5 9.95 5.93 9.20
N ARG A 6 8.86 5.26 9.63
CA ARG A 6 8.06 4.37 8.79
C ARG A 6 7.18 5.09 7.76
N ILE A 7 6.90 6.38 7.98
CA ILE A 7 5.93 7.15 7.19
C ILE A 7 6.46 7.46 5.79
N THR A 8 7.70 7.95 5.68
CA THR A 8 8.26 8.33 4.38
C THR A 8 8.35 7.15 3.41
N PRO A 9 8.89 5.97 3.80
CA PRO A 9 8.97 4.82 2.89
C PRO A 9 7.60 4.38 2.34
N ILE A 10 6.58 4.27 3.20
CA ILE A 10 5.25 3.82 2.75
C ILE A 10 4.59 4.83 1.83
N LEU A 11 4.75 6.14 2.09
CA LEU A 11 4.22 7.19 1.22
C LEU A 11 4.90 7.17 -0.16
N SER A 12 6.22 6.99 -0.21
CA SER A 12 6.95 6.90 -1.49
C SER A 12 6.51 5.68 -2.31
N LEU A 13 6.27 4.53 -1.66
CA LEU A 13 5.76 3.34 -2.33
C LEU A 13 4.34 3.55 -2.89
N ILE A 14 3.44 4.11 -2.08
CA ILE A 14 2.07 4.43 -2.50
C ILE A 14 2.08 5.42 -3.66
N GLU A 15 2.90 6.47 -3.60
CA GLU A 15 3.04 7.44 -4.69
C GLU A 15 3.47 6.75 -5.99
N TYR A 16 4.51 5.92 -5.93
CA TYR A 16 5.02 5.21 -7.11
C TYR A 16 3.95 4.29 -7.74
N ILE A 17 3.27 3.47 -6.92
CA ILE A 17 2.22 2.56 -7.40
C ILE A 17 1.04 3.36 -7.95
N TRP A 18 0.64 4.45 -7.30
CA TRP A 18 -0.51 5.22 -7.74
C TRP A 18 -0.24 5.95 -9.07
N ARG A 19 0.97 6.47 -9.26
CA ARG A 19 1.39 7.06 -10.55
C ARG A 19 1.39 6.04 -11.69
N THR A 20 1.67 4.78 -11.41
CA THR A 20 1.65 3.69 -12.40
C THR A 20 0.26 3.06 -12.60
N ASN A 21 -0.69 3.35 -11.71
CA ASN A 21 -2.07 2.85 -11.75
C ASN A 21 -3.08 4.00 -11.57
N PRO A 22 -3.12 4.99 -12.48
CA PRO A 22 -3.88 6.23 -12.31
C PRO A 22 -5.40 6.03 -12.26
N ASP A 23 -5.91 4.90 -12.75
CA ASP A 23 -7.34 4.58 -12.74
C ASP A 23 -7.87 4.25 -11.33
N LEU A 24 -6.99 3.86 -10.41
CA LEU A 24 -7.35 3.61 -9.03
C LEU A 24 -7.37 4.92 -8.24
N ARG A 25 -8.38 5.14 -7.40
CA ARG A 25 -8.31 6.16 -6.35
C ARG A 25 -7.42 5.66 -5.21
N LEU A 26 -6.76 6.56 -4.48
CA LEU A 26 -5.89 6.21 -3.33
C LEU A 26 -6.53 5.21 -2.36
N CYS A 27 -7.78 5.44 -1.95
CA CYS A 27 -8.48 4.54 -1.02
C CYS A 27 -8.82 3.18 -1.64
N GLN A 28 -8.99 3.08 -2.97
CA GLN A 28 -9.18 1.81 -3.65
C GLN A 28 -7.86 1.03 -3.71
N LEU A 29 -6.75 1.71 -4.01
CA LEU A 29 -5.42 1.12 -4.00
C LEU A 29 -5.09 0.50 -2.64
N ILE A 30 -5.31 1.22 -1.55
CA ILE A 30 -5.09 0.71 -0.19
C ILE A 30 -6.14 -0.34 0.18
N GLY A 31 -7.42 -0.06 -0.12
CA GLY A 31 -8.55 -0.93 0.24
C GLY A 31 -8.54 -2.28 -0.47
N ASN A 32 -7.91 -2.40 -1.64
CA ASN A 32 -7.75 -3.66 -2.37
C ASN A 32 -6.67 -4.57 -1.77
N CYS A 33 -5.85 -4.10 -0.83
CA CYS A 33 -4.79 -4.90 -0.22
C CYS A 33 -5.33 -5.90 0.81
N PHE A 34 -6.48 -5.64 1.42
CA PHE A 34 -7.02 -6.49 2.47
C PHE A 34 -8.54 -6.64 2.33
N PRO A 35 -9.14 -7.67 2.96
CA PRO A 35 -10.59 -7.74 3.10
C PRO A 35 -11.17 -6.47 3.73
N SER A 36 -12.41 -6.13 3.38
CA SER A 36 -13.10 -4.97 3.94
C SER A 36 -13.09 -4.99 5.47
N GLY A 37 -12.62 -3.91 6.09
CA GLY A 37 -12.53 -3.75 7.54
C GLY A 37 -11.20 -4.18 8.17
N ASP A 38 -10.36 -4.96 7.48
CA ASP A 38 -9.10 -5.44 8.06
C ASP A 38 -8.00 -4.37 8.17
N ASN A 39 -8.06 -3.34 7.32
CA ASN A 39 -7.05 -2.28 7.17
C ASN A 39 -6.65 -1.59 8.48
N TYR A 40 -7.55 -1.52 9.47
CA TYR A 40 -7.34 -0.76 10.71
C TYR A 40 -6.43 -1.46 11.73
N SER A 41 -6.21 -2.76 11.56
CA SER A 41 -5.44 -3.59 12.50
C SER A 41 -4.08 -4.04 11.96
N ARG A 42 -3.77 -3.70 10.70
CA ARG A 42 -2.54 -4.10 10.01
C ARG A 42 -1.40 -3.15 10.31
N GLU A 43 -0.19 -3.69 10.34
CA GLU A 43 1.02 -2.87 10.42
C GLU A 43 1.39 -2.32 9.03
N ASP A 44 2.10 -1.19 9.00
CA ASP A 44 2.55 -0.57 7.75
C ASP A 44 3.41 -1.53 6.91
N SER A 45 4.16 -2.43 7.55
CA SER A 45 4.95 -3.47 6.88
C SER A 45 4.10 -4.54 6.19
N ASP A 46 2.89 -4.81 6.68
CA ASP A 46 1.95 -5.72 6.01
C ASP A 46 1.40 -5.06 4.75
N LEU A 47 1.04 -3.77 4.84
CA LEU A 47 0.59 -3.00 3.69
C LEU A 47 1.69 -2.91 2.61
N GLU A 48 2.94 -2.65 3.01
CA GLU A 48 4.09 -2.61 2.12
C GLU A 48 4.23 -3.91 1.30
N LYS A 49 4.21 -5.07 1.97
CA LYS A 49 4.32 -6.38 1.32
C LYS A 49 3.21 -6.59 0.29
N VAL A 50 1.96 -6.35 0.69
CA VAL A 50 0.82 -6.60 -0.20
C VAL A 50 0.79 -5.63 -1.38
N LEU A 51 1.19 -4.37 -1.19
CA LEU A 51 1.36 -3.41 -2.27
C LEU A 51 2.38 -3.89 -3.31
N ILE A 52 3.53 -4.38 -2.85
CA ILE A 52 4.58 -4.94 -3.73
C ILE A 52 4.04 -6.17 -4.47
N GLU A 53 3.40 -7.09 -3.76
CA GLU A 53 2.84 -8.33 -4.35
C GLU A 53 1.75 -8.06 -5.39
N ASN A 54 0.85 -7.12 -5.11
CA ASN A 54 -0.29 -6.85 -5.99
C ASN A 54 0.04 -6.01 -7.21
N TYR A 55 1.03 -5.11 -7.11
CA TYR A 55 1.24 -4.08 -8.14
C TYR A 55 2.63 -4.10 -8.78
N LEU A 56 3.65 -4.62 -8.10
CA LEU A 56 5.03 -4.64 -8.62
C LEU A 56 5.44 -6.03 -9.10
N ASN A 57 5.11 -7.08 -8.36
CA ASN A 57 5.52 -8.45 -8.69
C ASN A 57 4.67 -9.11 -9.79
N LYS A 58 3.48 -8.54 -10.10
CA LYS A 58 2.59 -9.04 -11.16
C LYS A 58 2.95 -8.52 -12.56
N GLN A 59 4.01 -7.74 -12.74
CA GLN A 59 4.47 -7.30 -14.08
C GLN A 59 5.28 -8.38 -14.84
N LYS A 60 4.93 -9.67 -14.69
CA LYS A 60 5.49 -10.78 -15.46
C LYS A 60 4.43 -11.41 -16.35
#